data_AF-A0AAU1EY93-F1
#
_entry.id   AF-A0AAU1EY93-F1
#
_cell.length_a   1.000
_cell.length_b   1.000
_cell.length_c   1.000
_cell.angle_alpha   90.00
_cell.angle_beta   90.00
_cell.angle_gamma   90.00
#
_symmetry.space_group_name_H-M   'P 1'
#
loop_
_entity.id
_entity.type
_entity.pdbx_description
1 polymer ?
#
loop_
_entity_poly.entity_id
_entity_poly.type
_entity_poly.pdbx_seq_one_letter_code
_entity_poly.pdbx_strand_id
1 'polypeptide(L)' 'MTTAKRTRRPAKPKPTPCPDCQTGQVSESFKIGARSKRESTDRQEALCLTCFGTGQAPN' A
#
# COMPACT_ATOMS: atom_id res chain seq x y z
N MET A 1 -27.72 -38.73 17.93
CA MET A 1 -27.65 -37.65 16.93
C MET A 1 -26.18 -37.39 16.61
N THR A 2 -25.71 -37.75 15.42
CA THR A 2 -24.31 -37.56 15.00
C THR A 2 -24.17 -36.25 14.24
N THR A 3 -23.51 -35.27 14.85
CA THR A 3 -23.20 -33.96 14.23
C THR A 3 -22.18 -34.14 13.10
N ALA A 4 -22.55 -33.74 11.88
CA ALA A 4 -21.64 -33.70 10.75
C ALA A 4 -20.49 -32.71 11.01
N LYS A 5 -19.24 -33.18 10.92
CA LYS A 5 -18.05 -32.36 11.13
C LYS A 5 -17.82 -31.47 9.90
N ARG A 6 -18.13 -30.18 10.02
CA ARG A 6 -17.93 -29.18 8.96
C ARG A 6 -16.42 -29.02 8.69
N THR A 7 -15.97 -29.47 7.51
CA THR A 7 -14.60 -29.23 7.03
C THR A 7 -14.41 -27.74 6.78
N ARG A 8 -13.51 -27.10 7.54
CA ARG A 8 -13.12 -25.71 7.29
C ARG A 8 -12.17 -25.68 6.10
N ARG A 9 -12.51 -24.89 5.08
CA ARG A 9 -11.61 -24.63 3.96
C ARG A 9 -10.39 -23.84 4.47
N PRO A 10 -9.16 -24.15 4.04
CA PRO A 10 -7.99 -23.38 4.43
C PRO A 10 -8.15 -21.93 3.97
N ALA A 11 -7.80 -20.99 4.85
CA ALA A 11 -7.79 -19.58 4.50
C ALA A 11 -6.72 -19.32 3.43
N LYS A 12 -7.02 -18.43 2.48
CA LYS A 12 -6.00 -17.98 1.53
C LYS A 12 -4.85 -17.32 2.30
N PRO A 13 -3.58 -17.55 1.91
CA PRO A 13 -2.45 -16.85 2.51
C PRO A 13 -2.65 -15.33 2.33
N LYS A 14 -2.30 -14.57 3.37
CA LYS A 14 -2.32 -13.11 3.30
C LYS A 14 -1.22 -12.68 2.31
N PRO A 15 -1.51 -11.72 1.43
CA PRO A 15 -0.48 -11.17 0.56
C PRO A 15 0.62 -10.50 1.39
N THR A 16 1.86 -10.66 0.96
CA THR A 16 3.02 -10.06 1.62
C THR A 16 2.97 -8.54 1.49
N PRO A 17 3.23 -7.76 2.55
CA PRO A 17 3.26 -6.30 2.46
C PRO A 17 4.34 -5.81 1.49
N CYS A 18 4.08 -4.66 0.85
CA CYS A 18 5.08 -3.98 0.02
C CYS A 18 6.26 -3.50 0.90
N PRO A 19 7.52 -3.78 0.52
CA PRO A 19 8.69 -3.43 1.33
C PRO A 19 8.88 -1.92 1.52
N ASP A 20 8.38 -1.10 0.59
CA ASP A 20 8.66 0.34 0.57
C ASP A 20 7.57 1.19 1.24
N CYS A 21 6.30 0.78 1.14
CA CYS A 21 5.19 1.60 1.62
C CYS A 21 4.24 0.88 2.59
N GLN A 22 4.12 -0.44 2.51
CA GLN A 22 3.14 -1.29 3.23
C GLN A 22 1.64 -0.94 3.02
N THR A 23 1.31 0.31 2.69
CA THR A 23 -0.06 0.86 2.60
C THR A 23 -0.46 1.25 1.18
N GLY A 24 0.48 1.27 0.24
CA GLY A 24 0.27 1.66 -1.15
C GLY A 24 0.67 3.11 -1.47
N GLN A 25 1.05 3.90 -0.47
CA GLN A 25 1.39 5.32 -0.66
C GLN A 25 2.69 5.68 0.07
N VAL A 26 3.38 6.71 -0.43
CA VAL A 26 4.60 7.27 0.16
C VAL A 26 4.43 8.76 0.41
N SER A 27 5.14 9.29 1.42
CA SER A 27 5.08 10.70 1.79
C SER A 27 6.20 11.49 1.10
N GLU A 28 5.86 12.29 0.10
CA GLU A 28 6.83 12.99 -0.76
C GLU A 28 6.78 14.51 -0.58
N SER A 29 7.93 15.18 -0.72
CA SER A 29 7.94 16.65 -0.80
C SER A 29 7.52 17.10 -2.19
N PHE A 30 6.87 18.25 -2.27
CA PHE A 30 6.40 18.82 -3.52
C PHE A 30 6.76 20.29 -3.64
N LYS A 31 6.76 20.81 -4.86
CA LYS A 31 7.12 22.20 -5.15
C LYS A 31 5.88 23.02 -5.49
N ILE A 32 5.79 24.22 -4.94
CA ILE A 32 4.69 25.17 -5.09
C ILE A 32 5.11 26.32 -6.00
N GLY A 33 4.20 26.74 -6.88
CA GLY A 33 4.36 27.89 -7.78
C GLY A 33 5.03 27.52 -9.10
N ALA A 34 4.37 27.87 -10.21
CA ALA A 34 4.80 27.49 -11.55
C ALA A 34 6.19 28.02 -11.94
N ARG A 35 6.58 29.19 -11.42
CA ARG A 35 7.86 29.85 -11.76
C ARG A 35 8.90 29.73 -10.64
N SER A 36 8.48 29.86 -9.39
CA SER A 36 9.39 29.81 -8.23
C SER A 36 9.77 28.40 -7.81
N LYS A 37 8.91 27.39 -8.06
CA LYS A 37 9.10 25.98 -7.68
C LYS A 37 9.66 25.81 -6.25
N ARG A 38 9.12 26.57 -5.30
CA ARG A 38 9.56 26.55 -3.90
C ARG A 38 9.18 25.20 -3.28
N GLU A 39 10.08 24.57 -2.54
CA GLU A 39 9.74 23.35 -1.80
C GLU A 39 8.71 23.65 -0.70
N SER A 40 7.66 22.82 -0.64
CA SER A 40 6.64 22.89 0.40
C SER A 40 7.19 22.38 1.72
N THR A 41 6.76 22.98 2.83
CA THR A 41 6.98 22.44 4.17
C THR A 41 6.09 21.24 4.46
N ASP A 42 4.98 21.12 3.71
CA ASP A 42 4.06 19.99 3.81
C ASP A 42 4.53 18.80 2.96
N ARG A 43 3.97 17.63 3.26
CA ARG A 43 4.17 16.42 2.49
C ARG A 43 2.87 16.02 1.80
N GLN A 44 3.00 15.50 0.58
CA GLN A 44 1.88 14.94 -0.16
C GLN A 44 1.97 13.41 -0.18
N GLU A 45 0.84 12.74 -0.06
CA GLU A 45 0.75 11.31 -0.35
C GLU A 45 0.85 11.08 -1.86
N ALA A 46 1.86 10.32 -2.26
CA ALA A 46 2.09 9.90 -3.62
C ALA A 46 1.86 8.40 -3.76
N LEU A 47 1.52 7.96 -4.98
CA LEU A 47 1.38 6.56 -5.30
C LEU A 47 2.72 5.83 -5.10
N CYS A 48 2.74 4.74 -4.34
CA CYS A 48 3.93 3.91 -4.27
C CYS A 48 4.12 3.19 -5.60
N LEU A 49 5.20 3.53 -6.31
CA LEU A 49 5.49 2.99 -7.64
C LEU A 49 6.00 1.54 -7.61
N THR A 50 6.50 1.05 -6.47
CA THR A 50 6.94 -0.34 -6.32
C THR A 50 5.78 -1.32 -6.37
N CYS A 51 4.64 -0.95 -5.77
CA CYS A 51 3.46 -1.82 -5.68
C CYS A 51 2.23 -1.27 -6.41
N PHE A 52 2.40 -0.15 -7.12
CA PHE A 52 1.34 0.56 -7.83
C PHE A 52 0.08 0.80 -6.99
N GLY A 53 0.24 1.17 -5.72
CA GLY A 53 -0.88 1.49 -4.83
C GLY A 53 -1.54 0.31 -4.11
N THR A 54 -1.09 -0.93 -4.35
CA THR A 54 -1.72 -2.11 -3.73
C THR A 54 -1.34 -2.31 -2.27
N GLY A 55 -0.20 -1.77 -1.83
CA GLY A 55 0.38 -2.04 -0.50
C GLY A 55 0.91 -3.47 -0.35
N GLN A 56 0.92 -4.26 -1.44
CA GLN A 56 1.39 -5.65 -1.45
C GLN A 56 2.69 -5.75 -2.24
N ALA A 57 3.52 -6.74 -1.94
CA ALA A 57 4.76 -6.97 -2.68
C ALA A 57 4.43 -7.25 -4.16
N PRO A 58 5.22 -6.70 -5.12
CA PRO A 58 5.11 -7.09 -6.51
C PRO A 58 5.47 -8.59 -6.64
N ASN A 59 4.65 -9.34 -7.36
CA ASN A 59 4.89 -10.77 -7.65
C ASN A 59 5.97 -10.94 -8.73
#